data_AF-A0AA91DCL4-F1
#
_entry.id   AF-A0AA91DCL4-F1
#
_cell.length_a   1.000
_cell.length_b   1.000
_cell.length_c   1.000
_cell.angle_alpha   90.00
_cell.angle_beta   90.00
_cell.angle_gamma   90.00
#
_symmetry.space_group_name_H-M   'P 1'
#
loop_
_entity.id
_entity.type
_entity.pdbx_description
1 polymer ?
#
loop_
_entity_poly.entity_id
_entity_poly.type
_entity_poly.pdbx_seq_one_letter_code
_entity_poly.pdbx_strand_id
1 'polypeptide(L)'
;MTPTAPDAPSTSATRNLRGRALCRLRAGLADAATLVSAVPRLAPIHPFRWLEAAANMSLPRAVLKLCRRRNAPPRLRPEPAAAPHRRWPYPRQPAICLRRQPDKSIRPLAKRAGISHKFFAALYLIALFAAAGRQTQAADSLSEAQIKAAYLYNFAKFVEWPDTAAPASTDINLCVIGNNVLDGALQALDGRKAGERSLKVTPHSPADTSLAECHLLYVGVSEQQRMVPILKNLGNAPVLTLSDIADFAEKGGGIALLFRDNKVVFEVNLESIRNAGLRLPGQLLNIATHVYGR
;
A
#
# COMPACT_ATOMS: atom_id res chain seq x y z
N MET A 1 -10.35 35.24 -72.32
CA MET A 1 -8.99 34.96 -72.78
C MET A 1 -8.14 34.57 -71.57
N THR A 2 -7.99 33.27 -71.32
CA THR A 2 -6.86 32.65 -70.58
C THR A 2 -5.64 32.61 -71.53
N PRO A 3 -4.37 32.39 -71.11
CA PRO A 3 -3.86 31.54 -70.01
C PRO A 3 -2.73 32.26 -69.19
N THR A 4 -1.93 31.74 -68.26
CA THR A 4 -1.14 30.48 -68.19
C THR A 4 -0.44 30.44 -66.80
N ALA A 5 -0.40 29.29 -66.13
CA ALA A 5 0.67 28.90 -65.19
C ALA A 5 1.83 28.24 -66.00
N PRO A 6 2.88 27.58 -65.46
CA PRO A 6 3.47 27.48 -64.10
C PRO A 6 5.01 27.71 -64.12
N ASP A 7 5.73 27.48 -63.00
CA ASP A 7 7.00 26.70 -62.92
C ASP A 7 7.90 27.06 -61.71
N ALA A 8 8.31 26.02 -60.98
CA ALA A 8 9.57 25.93 -60.20
C ALA A 8 10.68 25.35 -61.13
N PRO A 9 11.91 24.95 -60.74
CA PRO A 9 12.66 25.05 -59.48
C PRO A 9 14.17 25.42 -59.66
N SER A 10 14.96 25.28 -58.58
CA SER A 10 16.32 24.69 -58.54
C SER A 10 17.54 25.56 -58.11
N THR A 11 18.41 24.92 -57.31
CA THR A 11 19.87 25.14 -57.10
C THR A 11 20.33 26.39 -56.33
N SER A 12 21.33 26.40 -55.45
CA SER A 12 22.29 25.38 -54.97
C SER A 12 23.14 25.95 -53.82
N ALA A 13 23.57 25.06 -52.92
CA ALA A 13 24.87 24.99 -52.23
C ALA A 13 25.53 26.24 -51.60
N THR A 14 25.75 26.17 -50.28
CA THR A 14 27.08 26.35 -49.62
C THR A 14 26.95 25.87 -48.17
N ARG A 15 27.27 24.61 -47.87
CA ARG A 15 28.55 24.15 -47.30
C ARG A 15 29.05 25.03 -46.16
N ASN A 16 28.80 24.60 -44.92
CA ASN A 16 29.81 24.78 -43.87
C ASN A 16 29.97 23.51 -43.05
N LEU A 17 31.22 23.04 -43.06
CA LEU A 17 31.74 21.88 -42.36
C LEU A 17 32.23 22.34 -40.99
N ARG A 18 32.03 21.54 -39.95
CA ARG A 18 33.13 20.89 -39.22
C ARG A 18 32.63 20.31 -37.89
N GLY A 19 33.03 19.05 -37.67
CA GLY A 19 33.33 18.56 -36.34
C GLY A 19 32.36 17.51 -35.81
N ARG A 20 32.54 16.26 -36.24
CA ARG A 20 32.75 15.16 -35.28
C ARG A 20 33.26 13.90 -35.98
N ALA A 21 34.40 13.46 -35.46
CA ALA A 21 35.12 12.22 -35.72
C ALA A 21 34.16 11.01 -35.63
N LEU A 22 34.12 10.17 -36.67
CA LEU A 22 34.83 8.87 -36.72
C LEU A 22 34.55 7.98 -35.51
N CYS A 23 33.61 7.05 -35.66
CA CYS A 23 33.91 5.65 -35.40
C CYS A 23 33.06 4.74 -36.31
N ARG A 24 33.77 3.85 -37.01
CA ARG A 24 33.29 2.88 -38.00
C ARG A 24 32.75 1.62 -37.32
N LEU A 25 31.93 0.89 -38.09
CA LEU A 25 31.68 -0.57 -38.17
C LEU A 25 30.15 -0.77 -38.18
N ARG A 26 29.46 -0.87 -39.32
CA ARG A 26 29.56 -1.74 -40.52
C ARG A 26 29.32 -3.22 -40.22
N ALA A 27 28.44 -3.77 -41.06
CA ALA A 27 27.98 -5.16 -41.22
C ALA A 27 26.76 -5.51 -40.35
N GLY A 28 25.62 -5.94 -40.87
CA GLY A 28 25.29 -6.48 -42.19
C GLY A 28 24.28 -7.63 -42.01
N LEU A 29 23.55 -7.96 -43.08
CA LEU A 29 22.51 -9.01 -43.24
C LEU A 29 21.09 -8.48 -42.96
N ALA A 30 20.32 -8.07 -43.96
CA ALA A 30 19.81 -8.77 -45.15
C ALA A 30 18.66 -9.74 -44.84
N ASP A 31 17.62 -9.57 -45.63
CA ASP A 31 16.32 -10.22 -45.66
C ASP A 31 16.36 -11.75 -45.60
N ALA A 32 15.32 -12.33 -45.00
CA ALA A 32 14.64 -13.50 -45.57
C ALA A 32 13.25 -13.67 -44.95
N ALA A 33 12.24 -13.51 -45.78
CA ALA A 33 10.88 -13.91 -45.54
C ALA A 33 10.72 -15.44 -45.57
N THR A 34 9.64 -15.91 -44.91
CA THR A 34 8.86 -17.13 -45.21
C THR A 34 9.45 -18.50 -44.86
N LEU A 35 8.80 -19.18 -43.91
CA LEU A 35 8.54 -20.64 -43.80
C LEU A 35 7.62 -20.80 -42.57
N VAL A 36 6.29 -20.90 -42.71
CA VAL A 36 5.48 -22.12 -42.92
C VAL A 36 5.91 -23.31 -42.05
N SER A 37 4.92 -23.78 -41.28
CA SER A 37 4.70 -25.12 -40.73
C SER A 37 5.24 -25.51 -39.34
N ALA A 38 4.34 -26.19 -38.62
CA ALA A 38 4.54 -27.07 -37.46
C ALA A 38 4.66 -26.43 -36.06
N VAL A 39 3.51 -26.08 -35.47
CA VAL A 39 3.35 -26.07 -34.01
C VAL A 39 2.53 -27.29 -33.60
N PRO A 40 3.02 -28.15 -32.70
CA PRO A 40 2.37 -29.41 -32.34
C PRO A 40 1.15 -29.18 -31.44
N ARG A 41 0.17 -30.06 -31.60
CA ARG A 41 -0.94 -30.28 -30.67
C ARG A 41 -0.38 -30.60 -29.28
N LEU A 42 -0.77 -29.83 -28.26
CA LEU A 42 -0.64 -30.23 -26.87
C LEU A 42 -2.04 -30.49 -26.29
N ALA A 43 -2.20 -31.73 -25.83
CA ALA A 43 -3.36 -32.27 -25.13
C ALA A 43 -3.38 -31.79 -23.65
N PRO A 44 -4.44 -32.10 -22.87
CA PRO A 44 -4.87 -31.33 -21.72
C PRO A 44 -4.08 -31.68 -20.45
N ILE A 45 -3.81 -30.68 -19.62
CA ILE A 45 -3.14 -30.86 -18.33
C ILE A 45 -4.18 -30.79 -17.21
N HIS A 46 -4.31 -31.91 -16.49
CA HIS A 46 -5.07 -32.05 -15.24
C HIS A 46 -4.51 -31.17 -14.11
N PRO A 47 -5.34 -30.74 -13.14
CA PRO A 47 -4.89 -30.18 -11.89
C PRO A 47 -4.40 -31.32 -10.95
N PHE A 48 -3.52 -31.00 -10.01
CA PHE A 48 -2.82 -31.88 -9.05
C PHE A 48 -1.46 -32.46 -9.49
N ARG A 49 -0.38 -31.77 -9.11
CA ARG A 49 0.69 -32.26 -8.20
C ARG A 49 1.78 -31.19 -8.04
N TRP A 50 2.60 -31.38 -7.00
CA TRP A 50 3.82 -30.65 -6.63
C TRP A 50 3.73 -29.62 -5.48
N LEU A 51 3.58 -30.16 -4.27
CA LEU A 51 4.58 -29.89 -3.21
C LEU A 51 5.95 -30.40 -3.70
N GLU A 52 6.98 -29.54 -3.69
CA GLU A 52 8.43 -29.80 -3.64
C GLU A 52 9.19 -28.74 -4.47
N ALA A 53 9.38 -27.55 -3.90
CA ALA A 53 10.33 -26.56 -4.41
C ALA A 53 10.70 -25.53 -3.31
N ALA A 54 11.30 -26.01 -2.23
CA ALA A 54 11.93 -25.15 -1.22
C ALA A 54 13.19 -25.83 -0.66
N ALA A 55 14.13 -26.16 -1.55
CA ALA A 55 15.44 -26.69 -1.15
C ALA A 55 16.50 -26.43 -2.23
N ASN A 56 16.78 -25.16 -2.54
CA ASN A 56 18.11 -24.78 -3.02
C ASN A 56 18.26 -23.25 -3.09
N MET A 57 18.68 -22.64 -2.00
CA MET A 57 19.38 -21.35 -2.05
C MET A 57 20.62 -21.46 -1.16
N SER A 58 21.75 -21.56 -1.85
CA SER A 58 23.11 -21.55 -1.34
C SER A 58 23.45 -20.16 -0.80
N LEU A 59 23.73 -20.08 0.50
CA LEU A 59 24.35 -18.90 1.13
C LEU A 59 25.89 -19.10 1.20
N PRO A 60 26.70 -18.09 0.86
CA PRO A 60 28.15 -18.20 0.89
C PRO A 60 28.74 -18.28 2.30
N ARG A 61 29.72 -19.19 2.45
CA ARG A 61 30.56 -19.40 3.62
C ARG A 61 31.48 -18.20 3.88
N ALA A 62 31.05 -17.28 4.73
CA ALA A 62 31.93 -16.42 5.50
C ALA A 62 31.20 -16.05 6.80
N VAL A 63 31.93 -15.85 7.89
CA VAL A 63 31.43 -15.64 9.26
C VAL A 63 31.19 -16.94 10.06
N LEU A 64 32.22 -17.79 10.11
CA LEU A 64 32.33 -18.84 11.13
C LEU A 64 33.81 -19.09 11.47
N LYS A 65 34.41 -18.13 12.17
CA LYS A 65 35.69 -18.25 12.89
C LYS A 65 35.92 -16.97 13.70
N LEU A 66 35.45 -16.95 14.96
CA LEU A 66 35.67 -15.99 16.08
C LEU A 66 34.35 -16.03 16.87
N CYS A 67 34.19 -16.47 18.12
CA CYS A 67 35.10 -16.65 19.23
C CYS A 67 34.66 -17.88 20.05
N ARG A 68 35.53 -18.89 20.12
CA ARG A 68 35.48 -19.97 21.10
C ARG A 68 36.66 -19.76 22.03
N ARG A 69 36.42 -19.31 23.27
CA ARG A 69 37.25 -19.51 24.50
C ARG A 69 36.73 -18.54 25.57
N ARG A 70 35.92 -19.02 26.50
CA ARG A 70 36.30 -19.58 27.81
C ARG A 70 37.05 -18.58 28.70
N ASN A 71 36.28 -18.07 29.66
CA ASN A 71 36.66 -17.63 31.00
C ASN A 71 37.99 -18.23 31.47
N ALA A 72 38.95 -17.35 31.76
CA ALA A 72 40.13 -17.64 32.56
C ALA A 72 40.10 -16.76 33.82
N PRO A 73 40.46 -17.28 35.01
CA PRO A 73 40.42 -16.55 36.27
C PRO A 73 41.57 -15.52 36.36
N PRO A 74 41.39 -14.44 37.15
CA PRO A 74 42.42 -13.41 37.29
C PRO A 74 43.63 -13.95 38.08
N ARG A 75 44.83 -13.79 37.51
CA ARG A 75 46.11 -14.04 38.18
C ARG A 75 46.48 -12.86 39.07
N LEU A 76 46.87 -13.21 40.30
CA LEU A 76 47.46 -12.38 41.34
C LEU A 76 48.68 -11.60 40.81
N ARG A 77 48.75 -10.31 41.15
CA ARG A 77 49.96 -9.49 40.99
C ARG A 77 50.96 -9.82 42.10
N PRO A 78 52.26 -9.88 41.79
CA PRO A 78 53.29 -9.98 42.81
C PRO A 78 53.50 -8.65 43.53
N GLU A 79 53.71 -8.80 44.83
CA GLU A 79 54.04 -7.84 45.88
C GLU A 79 55.37 -7.11 45.59
N PRO A 80 55.43 -5.77 45.69
CA PRO A 80 56.70 -5.07 45.78
C PRO A 80 57.18 -4.97 47.24
N ALA A 81 58.45 -5.29 47.40
CA ALA A 81 59.19 -5.39 48.65
C ALA A 81 59.18 -4.11 49.51
N ALA A 82 59.33 -4.36 50.82
CA ALA A 82 59.39 -3.44 51.93
C ALA A 82 60.41 -2.30 51.79
N ALA A 83 60.05 -1.14 52.34
CA ALA A 83 60.97 -0.07 52.75
C ALA A 83 60.45 0.62 54.03
N PRO A 84 61.32 1.23 54.86
CA PRO A 84 61.24 1.13 56.31
C PRO A 84 60.53 2.29 57.04
N HIS A 85 60.15 1.94 58.26
CA HIS A 85 59.58 2.72 59.37
C HIS A 85 59.86 4.24 59.40
N ARG A 86 58.79 5.03 59.53
CA ARG A 86 58.80 6.27 60.31
C ARG A 86 57.72 6.22 61.41
N ARG A 87 58.21 6.24 62.65
CA ARG A 87 57.43 6.49 63.86
C ARG A 87 56.73 7.85 63.76
N TRP A 88 55.43 7.88 64.00
CA TRP A 88 54.73 9.08 64.45
C TRP A 88 54.08 8.81 65.81
N PRO A 89 54.20 9.75 66.77
CA PRO A 89 53.78 9.55 68.14
C PRO A 89 52.27 9.81 68.27
N TYR A 90 51.51 8.84 68.76
CA TYR A 90 50.14 9.09 69.22
C TYR A 90 50.15 9.60 70.66
N PRO A 91 49.44 10.69 70.98
CA PRO A 91 49.25 11.14 72.36
C PRO A 91 48.34 10.17 73.11
N ARG A 92 48.72 9.86 74.35
CA ARG A 92 47.89 9.19 75.34
C ARG A 92 46.66 10.07 75.63
N GLN A 93 45.46 9.50 75.49
CA GLN A 93 44.26 10.04 76.13
C GLN A 93 43.56 8.97 76.98
N PRO A 94 42.92 9.41 78.07
CA PRO A 94 42.70 8.58 79.25
C PRO A 94 41.50 7.65 79.13
N ALA A 95 41.58 6.55 79.88
CA ALA A 95 40.54 5.55 80.04
C ALA A 95 39.26 6.16 80.62
N ILE A 96 38.24 6.31 79.79
CA ILE A 96 36.87 6.56 80.24
C ILE A 96 36.25 5.21 80.58
N CYS A 97 36.18 4.92 81.88
CA CYS A 97 35.43 3.79 82.43
C CYS A 97 33.92 4.06 82.33
N LEU A 98 33.32 3.74 81.18
CA LEU A 98 31.87 3.67 81.06
C LEU A 98 31.37 2.34 81.61
N ARG A 99 30.84 2.42 82.84
CA ARG A 99 30.09 1.40 83.56
C ARG A 99 28.83 1.05 82.74
N ARG A 100 28.87 -0.04 81.96
CA ARG A 100 27.71 -0.55 81.22
C ARG A 100 26.95 -1.55 82.09
N GLN A 101 25.70 -1.20 82.40
CA GLN A 101 24.77 -2.04 83.16
C GLN A 101 24.49 -3.37 82.44
N PRO A 102 24.11 -4.43 83.18
CA PRO A 102 23.68 -5.69 82.58
C PRO A 102 22.35 -5.48 81.84
N ASP A 103 22.41 -5.56 80.51
CA ASP A 103 21.24 -5.54 79.63
C ASP A 103 20.42 -6.82 79.85
N LYS A 104 19.12 -6.63 80.07
CA LYS A 104 18.14 -7.69 80.29
C LYS A 104 17.81 -8.34 78.95
N SER A 105 18.01 -9.65 78.90
CA SER A 105 17.24 -10.58 78.05
C SER A 105 17.22 -10.28 76.55
N ILE A 106 18.28 -10.66 75.84
CA ILE A 106 18.16 -10.94 74.40
C ILE A 106 17.60 -12.37 74.25
N ARG A 107 16.29 -12.48 73.99
CA ARG A 107 15.72 -13.71 73.40
C ARG A 107 16.09 -13.71 71.92
N PRO A 108 16.77 -14.74 71.38
CA PRO A 108 16.99 -14.81 69.95
C PRO A 108 15.69 -15.31 69.31
N LEU A 109 15.00 -14.46 68.56
CA LEU A 109 13.98 -14.91 67.62
C LEU A 109 14.13 -14.12 66.33
N ALA A 110 15.31 -14.26 65.73
CA ALA A 110 15.47 -14.14 64.30
C ALA A 110 14.71 -15.29 63.61
N LYS A 111 13.38 -15.21 63.55
CA LYS A 111 12.67 -15.83 62.43
C LYS A 111 12.90 -14.92 61.24
N ARG A 112 14.00 -15.14 60.51
CA ARG A 112 14.05 -14.78 59.09
C ARG A 112 12.83 -15.47 58.48
N ALA A 113 11.75 -14.72 58.28
CA ALA A 113 10.65 -15.16 57.44
C ALA A 113 11.26 -15.35 56.05
N GLY A 114 11.69 -16.58 55.77
CA GLY A 114 12.19 -16.96 54.46
C GLY A 114 11.04 -16.72 53.51
N ILE A 115 11.13 -15.65 52.72
CA ILE A 115 10.21 -15.40 51.62
C ILE A 115 10.33 -16.64 50.72
N SER A 116 9.34 -17.52 50.83
CA SER A 116 9.37 -18.84 50.19
C SER A 116 9.59 -18.65 48.68
N HIS A 117 10.40 -19.49 48.05
CA HIS A 117 10.58 -19.49 46.59
C HIS A 117 9.25 -19.55 45.82
N LYS A 118 8.19 -20.05 46.47
CA LYS A 118 6.81 -20.06 45.96
C LYS A 118 6.24 -18.65 45.74
N PHE A 119 6.63 -17.66 46.55
CA PHE A 119 6.20 -16.26 46.41
C PHE A 119 6.80 -15.61 45.17
N PHE A 120 8.09 -15.87 44.90
CA PHE A 120 8.75 -15.40 43.67
C PHE A 120 8.22 -16.12 42.43
N ALA A 121 7.93 -17.42 42.52
CA ALA A 121 7.31 -18.16 41.42
C ALA A 121 5.90 -17.67 41.10
N ALA A 122 5.10 -17.35 42.12
CA ALA A 122 3.77 -16.77 41.94
C ALA A 122 3.81 -15.38 41.32
N LEU A 123 4.73 -14.51 41.77
CA LEU A 123 4.96 -13.19 41.17
C LEU A 123 5.43 -13.29 39.70
N TYR A 124 6.28 -14.27 39.39
CA TYR A 124 6.75 -14.52 38.03
C TYR A 124 5.61 -15.00 37.10
N LEU A 125 4.73 -15.87 37.60
CA LEU A 125 3.55 -16.32 36.86
C LEU A 125 2.52 -15.19 36.63
N ILE A 126 2.32 -14.32 37.62
CA ILE A 126 1.45 -13.14 37.48
C ILE A 126 2.04 -12.14 36.47
N ALA A 127 3.35 -11.93 36.50
CA ALA A 127 4.04 -11.07 35.53
C ALA A 127 3.96 -11.62 34.09
N LEU A 128 4.08 -12.95 33.93
CA LEU A 128 3.88 -13.63 32.64
C LEU A 128 2.45 -13.48 32.11
N PHE A 129 1.44 -13.57 32.99
CA PHE A 129 0.04 -13.38 32.61
C PHE A 129 -0.27 -11.93 32.24
N ALA A 130 0.33 -10.95 32.94
CA ALA A 130 0.17 -9.53 32.63
C ALA A 130 0.83 -9.13 31.29
N ALA A 131 1.90 -9.82 30.87
CA ALA A 131 2.55 -9.60 29.58
C ALA A 131 1.75 -10.21 28.40
N ALA A 132 0.98 -11.27 28.64
CA ALA A 132 0.19 -11.93 27.60
C ALA A 132 -1.11 -11.17 27.22
N GLY A 133 -1.55 -10.21 28.03
CA GLY A 133 -2.79 -9.44 27.82
C GLY A 133 -2.69 -8.22 26.89
N ARG A 134 -1.50 -7.91 26.34
CA ARG A 134 -1.34 -6.78 25.40
C ARG A 134 -1.53 -7.21 23.95
N GLN A 135 -2.69 -7.77 23.64
CA GLN A 135 -3.19 -7.70 22.27
C GLN A 135 -3.89 -6.35 22.11
N THR A 136 -3.14 -5.36 21.63
CA THR A 136 -3.75 -4.20 20.97
C THR A 136 -4.41 -4.72 19.70
N GLN A 137 -5.66 -5.17 19.81
CA GLN A 137 -6.53 -5.30 18.65
C GLN A 137 -6.82 -3.88 18.17
N ALA A 138 -5.99 -3.38 17.27
CA ALA A 138 -6.51 -2.48 16.25
C ALA A 138 -7.44 -3.35 15.39
N ALA A 139 -8.69 -3.46 15.81
CA ALA A 139 -9.75 -3.91 14.93
C ALA A 139 -9.81 -2.84 13.84
N ASP A 140 -9.22 -3.16 12.69
CA ASP A 140 -9.13 -2.30 11.52
C ASP A 140 -10.55 -2.17 10.95
N SER A 141 -11.36 -1.31 11.55
CA SER A 141 -12.65 -0.94 10.99
C SER A 141 -12.37 -0.31 9.63
N LEU A 142 -12.91 -0.88 8.56
CA LEU A 142 -12.75 -0.35 7.22
C LEU A 142 -13.08 1.15 7.22
N SER A 143 -12.15 1.97 6.74
CA SER A 143 -12.37 3.41 6.66
C SER A 143 -13.49 3.73 5.67
N GLU A 144 -14.14 4.88 5.84
CA GLU A 144 -15.16 5.35 4.89
C GLU A 144 -14.66 5.30 3.43
N ALA A 145 -13.39 5.70 3.22
CA ALA A 145 -12.75 5.68 1.92
C ALA A 145 -12.63 4.26 1.34
N GLN A 146 -12.27 3.27 2.16
CA GLN A 146 -12.20 1.86 1.74
C GLN A 146 -13.59 1.31 1.40
N ILE A 147 -14.62 1.68 2.17
CA ILE A 147 -16.00 1.27 1.91
C ILE A 147 -16.50 1.88 0.59
N LYS A 148 -16.28 3.18 0.35
CA LYS A 148 -16.65 3.85 -0.91
C LYS A 148 -15.91 3.23 -2.11
N ALA A 149 -14.61 2.95 -1.98
CA ALA A 149 -13.84 2.27 -3.03
C ALA A 149 -14.37 0.85 -3.30
N ALA A 150 -14.79 0.11 -2.28
CA ALA A 150 -15.40 -1.20 -2.44
C ALA A 150 -16.74 -1.13 -3.20
N TYR A 151 -17.57 -0.12 -2.94
CA TYR A 151 -18.77 0.13 -3.73
C TYR A 151 -18.44 0.42 -5.19
N LEU A 152 -17.46 1.29 -5.44
CA LEU A 152 -17.02 1.62 -6.80
C LEU A 152 -16.55 0.36 -7.55
N TYR A 153 -15.73 -0.47 -6.91
CA TYR A 153 -15.31 -1.76 -7.46
C TYR A 153 -16.51 -2.67 -7.79
N ASN A 154 -17.51 -2.73 -6.90
CA ASN A 154 -18.72 -3.52 -7.16
C ASN A 154 -19.50 -2.98 -8.36
N PHE A 155 -19.67 -1.66 -8.49
CA PHE A 155 -20.32 -1.09 -9.66
C PHE A 155 -19.55 -1.40 -10.94
N ALA A 156 -18.22 -1.30 -10.90
CA ALA A 156 -17.39 -1.67 -12.04
C ALA A 156 -17.55 -3.13 -12.48
N LYS A 157 -17.83 -4.02 -11.51
CA LYS A 157 -18.04 -5.45 -11.76
C LYS A 157 -19.42 -5.78 -12.33
N PHE A 158 -20.45 -5.01 -11.97
CA PHE A 158 -21.85 -5.41 -12.19
C PHE A 158 -22.60 -4.53 -13.19
N VAL A 159 -22.14 -3.31 -13.47
CA VAL A 159 -22.76 -2.51 -14.52
C VAL A 159 -22.45 -3.12 -15.89
N GLU A 160 -23.45 -3.14 -16.76
CA GLU A 160 -23.31 -3.65 -18.11
C GLU A 160 -23.15 -2.46 -19.06
N TRP A 161 -22.00 -2.40 -19.72
CA TRP A 161 -21.73 -1.46 -20.81
C TRP A 161 -22.14 -2.08 -22.15
N PRO A 162 -22.48 -1.25 -23.15
CA PRO A 162 -22.67 -1.74 -24.50
C PRO A 162 -21.34 -2.25 -25.08
N ASP A 163 -21.40 -3.31 -25.91
CA ASP A 163 -20.21 -3.94 -26.51
C ASP A 163 -19.34 -2.95 -27.30
N THR A 164 -19.94 -1.91 -27.87
CA THR A 164 -19.24 -0.84 -28.60
C THR A 164 -18.35 0.03 -27.70
N ALA A 165 -18.72 0.18 -26.43
CA ALA A 165 -17.98 0.99 -25.47
C ALA A 165 -16.91 0.19 -24.75
N ALA A 166 -17.22 -1.07 -24.45
CA ALA A 166 -16.48 -1.84 -23.48
C ALA A 166 -16.43 -3.33 -23.85
N PRO A 167 -15.72 -3.72 -24.93
CA PRO A 167 -15.57 -5.12 -25.30
C PRO A 167 -15.04 -5.97 -24.14
N ALA A 168 -15.46 -7.23 -24.07
CA ALA A 168 -15.10 -8.15 -22.99
C ALA A 168 -13.58 -8.34 -22.79
N SER A 169 -12.77 -8.06 -23.81
CA SER A 169 -11.31 -8.19 -23.79
C SER A 169 -10.56 -6.94 -23.32
N THR A 170 -11.25 -5.83 -23.07
CA THR A 170 -10.63 -4.54 -22.74
C THR A 170 -10.66 -4.30 -21.24
N ASP A 171 -9.62 -3.71 -20.67
CA ASP A 171 -9.64 -3.28 -19.27
C ASP A 171 -10.74 -2.23 -19.02
N ILE A 172 -11.14 -2.11 -17.75
CA ILE A 172 -12.09 -1.10 -17.29
C ILE A 172 -11.30 0.11 -16.80
N ASN A 173 -11.36 1.21 -17.56
CA ASN A 173 -10.70 2.46 -17.19
C ASN A 173 -11.55 3.22 -16.15
N LEU A 174 -11.02 3.34 -14.93
CA LEU A 174 -11.54 4.21 -13.88
C LEU A 174 -10.78 5.53 -13.91
N CYS A 175 -11.45 6.58 -14.37
CA CYS A 175 -10.93 7.92 -14.36
C CYS A 175 -11.29 8.64 -13.06
N VAL A 176 -10.33 9.35 -12.48
CA VAL A 176 -10.52 10.12 -11.23
C VAL A 176 -10.23 11.59 -11.51
N ILE A 177 -11.19 12.48 -11.27
CA ILE A 177 -11.01 13.93 -11.40
C ILE A 177 -11.12 14.59 -10.04
N GLY A 178 -10.18 15.50 -9.78
CA GLY A 178 -10.13 16.32 -8.58
C GLY A 178 -9.36 15.65 -7.44
N ASN A 179 -9.01 16.46 -6.44
CA ASN A 179 -8.39 15.98 -5.22
C ASN A 179 -9.43 15.28 -4.35
N ASN A 180 -9.06 14.13 -3.79
CA ASN A 180 -10.00 13.31 -3.07
C ASN A 180 -9.35 12.50 -1.95
N VAL A 181 -10.05 12.37 -0.83
CA VAL A 181 -9.60 11.55 0.31
C VAL A 181 -9.60 10.05 -0.01
N LEU A 182 -10.29 9.62 -1.07
CA LEU A 182 -10.29 8.22 -1.51
C LEU A 182 -9.11 7.86 -2.43
N ASP A 183 -8.24 8.80 -2.82
CA ASP A 183 -7.20 8.54 -3.84
C ASP A 183 -6.36 7.29 -3.53
N GLY A 184 -5.92 7.14 -2.27
CA GLY A 184 -5.19 5.94 -1.84
C GLY A 184 -6.01 4.65 -1.90
N ALA A 185 -7.31 4.72 -1.61
CA ALA A 185 -8.21 3.56 -1.68
C ALA A 185 -8.59 3.20 -3.12
N LEU A 186 -8.76 4.20 -4.00
CA LEU A 186 -9.02 4.01 -5.42
C LEU A 186 -7.78 3.44 -6.11
N GLN A 187 -6.58 3.96 -5.83
CA GLN A 187 -5.35 3.44 -6.40
C GLN A 187 -5.10 1.97 -6.02
N ALA A 188 -5.57 1.53 -4.85
CA ALA A 188 -5.50 0.12 -4.44
C ALA A 188 -6.41 -0.83 -5.26
N LEU A 189 -7.30 -0.28 -6.09
CA LEU A 189 -8.12 -1.03 -7.04
C LEU A 189 -7.41 -1.25 -8.39
N ASP A 190 -6.31 -0.54 -8.64
CA ASP A 190 -5.56 -0.67 -9.88
C ASP A 190 -5.01 -2.11 -10.06
N GLY A 191 -5.19 -2.66 -11.25
CA GLY A 191 -4.85 -4.05 -11.59
C GLY A 191 -5.77 -5.11 -10.97
N ARG A 192 -6.78 -4.75 -10.17
CA ARG A 192 -7.74 -5.73 -9.64
C ARG A 192 -8.68 -6.22 -10.74
N LYS A 193 -8.98 -7.50 -10.72
CA LYS A 193 -9.96 -8.10 -11.64
C LYS A 193 -11.39 -7.75 -11.22
N ALA A 194 -12.19 -7.25 -12.14
CA ALA A 194 -13.63 -7.07 -12.05
C ALA A 194 -14.29 -8.00 -13.09
N GLY A 195 -14.63 -9.23 -12.67
CA GLY A 195 -15.00 -10.29 -13.60
C GLY A 195 -13.78 -10.77 -14.40
N GLU A 196 -13.90 -10.80 -15.73
CA GLU A 196 -12.81 -11.17 -16.63
C GLU A 196 -11.87 -10.01 -16.99
N ARG A 197 -12.22 -8.78 -16.60
CA ARG A 197 -11.52 -7.54 -16.97
C ARG A 197 -10.69 -7.01 -15.81
N SER A 198 -9.58 -6.33 -16.08
CA SER A 198 -8.82 -5.65 -15.03
C SER A 198 -9.24 -4.19 -14.92
N LEU A 199 -9.17 -3.62 -13.72
CA LEU A 199 -9.37 -2.19 -13.50
C LEU A 199 -8.07 -1.43 -13.70
N LYS A 200 -8.14 -0.31 -14.41
CA LYS A 200 -7.02 0.63 -14.57
C LYS A 200 -7.43 1.98 -14.03
N VAL A 201 -6.73 2.47 -13.01
CA VAL A 201 -7.05 3.75 -12.36
C VAL A 201 -6.16 4.85 -12.93
N THR A 202 -6.78 5.87 -13.52
CA THR A 202 -6.06 6.96 -14.20
C THR A 202 -6.57 8.32 -13.71
N PRO A 203 -5.71 9.17 -13.12
CA PRO A 203 -6.10 10.53 -12.77
C PRO A 203 -6.25 11.39 -14.03
N HIS A 204 -7.25 12.26 -14.03
CA HIS A 204 -7.57 13.17 -15.13
C HIS A 204 -7.71 14.62 -14.64
N SER A 205 -7.38 15.55 -15.54
CA SER A 205 -7.67 16.96 -15.33
C SER A 205 -9.15 17.25 -15.64
N PRO A 206 -9.80 18.18 -14.92
CA PRO A 206 -11.17 18.61 -15.24
C PRO A 206 -11.36 19.14 -16.68
N ALA A 207 -10.27 19.56 -17.32
CA ALA A 207 -10.27 20.10 -18.68
C ALA A 207 -9.95 19.05 -19.78
N ASP A 208 -9.74 17.79 -19.41
CA ASP A 208 -9.40 16.75 -20.38
C ASP A 208 -10.57 16.46 -21.32
N THR A 209 -10.28 16.34 -22.61
CA THR A 209 -11.26 16.00 -23.65
C THR A 209 -11.46 14.50 -23.84
N SER A 210 -10.63 13.65 -23.25
CA SER A 210 -10.66 12.19 -23.40
C SER A 210 -11.53 11.47 -22.36
N LEU A 211 -12.44 12.17 -21.67
CA LEU A 211 -13.31 11.55 -20.66
C LEU A 211 -14.25 10.47 -21.22
N ALA A 212 -14.48 10.47 -22.54
CA ALA A 212 -15.26 9.43 -23.22
C ALA A 212 -14.53 8.08 -23.32
N GLU A 213 -13.21 8.03 -23.07
CA GLU A 213 -12.42 6.78 -23.02
C GLU A 213 -12.49 6.08 -21.64
N CYS A 214 -13.07 6.77 -20.66
CA CYS A 214 -13.32 6.25 -19.34
C CYS A 214 -14.53 5.31 -19.37
N HIS A 215 -14.48 4.23 -18.61
CA HIS A 215 -15.66 3.37 -18.39
C HIS A 215 -16.40 3.79 -17.12
N LEU A 216 -15.62 4.16 -16.10
CA LEU A 216 -16.09 4.80 -14.89
C LEU A 216 -15.40 6.15 -14.73
N LEU A 217 -16.16 7.14 -14.29
CA LEU A 217 -15.66 8.46 -13.94
C LEU A 217 -16.03 8.76 -12.50
N TYR A 218 -15.02 8.89 -11.63
CA TYR A 218 -15.18 9.42 -10.29
C TYR A 218 -14.89 10.92 -10.27
N VAL A 219 -15.84 11.71 -9.78
CA VAL A 219 -15.70 13.16 -9.60
C VAL A 219 -15.59 13.45 -8.10
N GLY A 220 -14.43 13.91 -7.65
CA GLY A 220 -14.20 14.25 -6.25
C GLY A 220 -14.92 15.52 -5.80
N VAL A 221 -15.16 15.65 -4.50
CA VAL A 221 -15.82 16.81 -3.88
C VAL A 221 -15.16 18.15 -4.21
N SER A 222 -13.85 18.17 -4.47
CA SER A 222 -13.12 19.37 -4.91
C SER A 222 -13.64 19.97 -6.22
N GLU A 223 -14.35 19.19 -7.03
CA GLU A 223 -14.91 19.60 -8.32
C GLU A 223 -16.39 19.99 -8.25
N GLN A 224 -16.97 20.15 -7.04
CA GLN A 224 -18.40 20.46 -6.86
C GLN A 224 -18.90 21.64 -7.71
N GLN A 225 -18.08 22.70 -7.85
CA GLN A 225 -18.44 23.87 -8.66
C GLN A 225 -18.37 23.60 -10.18
N ARG A 226 -17.56 22.64 -10.62
CA ARG A 226 -17.36 22.26 -12.02
C ARG A 226 -18.06 20.96 -12.42
N MET A 227 -18.78 20.34 -11.49
CA MET A 227 -19.50 19.09 -11.72
C MET A 227 -20.46 19.17 -12.91
N VAL A 228 -21.33 20.19 -12.96
CA VAL A 228 -22.28 20.36 -14.06
C VAL A 228 -21.60 20.47 -15.44
N PRO A 229 -20.58 21.34 -15.64
CA PRO A 229 -19.88 21.38 -16.91
C PRO A 229 -19.12 20.08 -17.25
N ILE A 230 -18.56 19.37 -16.26
CA ILE A 230 -17.93 18.06 -16.48
C ILE A 230 -18.96 17.05 -17.02
N LEU A 231 -20.13 16.95 -16.39
CA LEU A 231 -21.21 16.06 -16.82
C LEU A 231 -21.75 16.44 -18.22
N LYS A 232 -21.84 17.74 -18.52
CA LYS A 232 -22.23 18.22 -19.85
C LYS A 232 -21.22 17.88 -20.94
N ASN A 233 -19.91 17.96 -20.64
CA ASN A 233 -18.85 17.58 -21.57
C ASN A 233 -18.90 16.08 -21.88
N LEU A 234 -19.22 15.26 -20.87
CA LEU A 234 -19.38 13.81 -21.04
C LEU A 234 -20.61 13.46 -21.89
N GLY A 235 -21.70 14.23 -21.76
CA GLY A 235 -22.93 14.03 -22.52
C GLY A 235 -23.51 12.62 -22.30
N ASN A 236 -23.82 11.93 -23.39
CA ASN A 236 -24.34 10.56 -23.38
C ASN A 236 -23.25 9.51 -23.65
N ALA A 237 -21.98 9.85 -23.41
CA ALA A 237 -20.91 8.88 -23.52
C ALA A 237 -21.19 7.69 -22.57
N PRO A 238 -20.82 6.45 -22.95
CA PRO A 238 -21.13 5.23 -22.21
C PRO A 238 -20.24 5.07 -20.97
N VAL A 239 -20.32 6.04 -20.05
CA VAL A 239 -19.45 6.19 -18.89
C VAL A 239 -20.30 6.27 -17.63
N LEU A 240 -20.05 5.39 -16.67
CA LEU A 240 -20.74 5.44 -15.38
C LEU A 240 -20.11 6.53 -14.52
N THR A 241 -20.87 7.55 -14.15
CA THR A 241 -20.38 8.63 -13.30
C THR A 241 -20.71 8.39 -11.84
N LEU A 242 -19.71 8.58 -10.97
CA LEU A 242 -19.81 8.42 -9.53
C LEU A 242 -19.21 9.62 -8.80
N SER A 243 -19.77 9.99 -7.66
CA SER A 243 -19.21 11.06 -6.81
C SER A 243 -19.71 10.94 -5.38
N ASP A 244 -19.01 11.56 -4.44
CA ASP A 244 -19.49 11.80 -3.07
C ASP A 244 -19.99 13.23 -2.83
N ILE A 245 -20.19 14.01 -3.90
CA ILE A 245 -20.83 15.32 -3.86
C ILE A 245 -22.33 15.19 -3.53
N ALA A 246 -22.83 16.05 -2.66
CA ALA A 246 -24.26 16.17 -2.37
C ALA A 246 -25.06 16.57 -3.61
N ASP A 247 -26.26 16.01 -3.76
CA ASP A 247 -27.17 16.20 -4.90
C ASP A 247 -26.57 15.80 -6.27
N PHE A 248 -25.48 15.03 -6.31
CA PHE A 248 -24.82 14.64 -7.55
C PHE A 248 -25.77 13.89 -8.50
N ALA A 249 -26.51 12.92 -7.96
CA ALA A 249 -27.48 12.15 -8.73
C ALA A 249 -28.65 13.00 -9.23
N GLU A 250 -29.15 13.93 -8.41
CA GLU A 250 -30.20 14.88 -8.80
C GLU A 250 -29.75 15.81 -9.94
N LYS A 251 -28.49 16.24 -9.92
CA LYS A 251 -27.89 17.17 -10.91
C LYS A 251 -27.40 16.48 -12.19
N GLY A 252 -27.83 15.25 -12.45
CA GLY A 252 -27.58 14.51 -13.69
C GLY A 252 -26.41 13.53 -13.64
N GLY A 253 -25.73 13.39 -12.50
CA GLY A 253 -24.75 12.33 -12.28
C GLY A 253 -25.42 10.96 -12.12
N GLY A 254 -24.68 9.87 -12.34
CA GLY A 254 -25.22 8.51 -12.32
C GLY A 254 -25.45 7.96 -10.91
N ILE A 255 -24.40 7.94 -10.08
CA ILE A 255 -24.46 7.42 -8.70
C ILE A 255 -23.79 8.39 -7.72
N ALA A 256 -24.49 8.72 -6.64
CA ALA A 256 -23.92 9.47 -5.51
C ALA A 256 -23.62 8.53 -4.35
N LEU A 257 -22.40 8.55 -3.81
CA LEU A 257 -21.94 7.76 -2.67
C LEU A 257 -21.81 8.66 -1.44
N LEU A 258 -22.81 8.62 -0.56
CA LEU A 258 -22.93 9.53 0.58
C LEU A 258 -22.69 8.79 1.89
N PHE A 259 -22.14 9.48 2.89
CA PHE A 259 -22.04 8.96 4.24
C PHE A 259 -23.16 9.56 5.09
N ARG A 260 -24.14 8.75 5.51
CA ARG A 260 -25.28 9.16 6.33
C ARG A 260 -25.52 8.13 7.43
N ASP A 261 -25.91 8.58 8.63
CA ASP A 261 -26.18 7.70 9.77
C ASP A 261 -25.07 6.68 10.07
N ASN A 262 -23.81 7.14 9.98
CA ASN A 262 -22.62 6.33 10.20
C ASN A 262 -22.46 5.13 9.24
N LYS A 263 -23.06 5.20 8.04
CA LYS A 263 -22.92 4.20 6.98
C LYS A 263 -22.80 4.86 5.60
N VAL A 264 -22.14 4.19 4.67
CA VAL A 264 -22.16 4.60 3.26
C VAL A 264 -23.48 4.13 2.64
N VAL A 265 -24.24 5.09 2.12
CA VAL A 265 -25.46 4.89 1.33
C VAL A 265 -25.21 5.41 -0.09
N PHE A 266 -26.05 5.00 -1.04
CA PHE A 266 -25.98 5.55 -2.37
C PHE A 266 -27.34 5.90 -2.95
N GLU A 267 -27.32 6.90 -3.83
CA GLU A 267 -28.45 7.37 -4.60
C GLU A 267 -28.14 7.17 -6.09
N VAL A 268 -29.16 6.83 -6.88
CA VAL A 268 -28.98 6.46 -8.29
C VAL A 268 -29.88 7.31 -9.18
N ASN A 269 -29.34 7.86 -10.25
CA ASN A 269 -30.12 8.46 -11.33
C ASN A 269 -30.21 7.47 -12.50
N LEU A 270 -31.33 6.74 -12.58
CA LEU A 270 -31.52 5.74 -13.61
C LEU A 270 -31.65 6.33 -15.00
N GLU A 271 -32.21 7.54 -15.11
CA GLU A 271 -32.33 8.22 -16.40
C GLU A 271 -30.96 8.56 -16.98
N SER A 272 -30.05 9.13 -16.19
CA SER A 272 -28.67 9.44 -16.60
C SER A 272 -27.93 8.17 -17.07
N ILE A 273 -28.05 7.08 -16.30
CA ILE A 273 -27.45 5.78 -16.62
C ILE A 273 -28.01 5.20 -17.94
N ARG A 274 -29.34 5.25 -18.13
CA ARG A 274 -29.99 4.77 -19.36
C ARG A 274 -29.61 5.62 -20.57
N ASN A 275 -29.49 6.93 -20.40
CA ASN A 275 -29.09 7.86 -21.47
C ASN A 275 -27.65 7.61 -21.92
N ALA A 276 -26.77 7.19 -21.00
CA ALA A 276 -25.43 6.69 -21.31
C ALA A 276 -25.42 5.27 -21.91
N GLY A 277 -26.58 4.64 -22.11
CA GLY A 277 -26.68 3.29 -22.68
C GLY A 277 -26.24 2.17 -21.73
N LEU A 278 -26.10 2.47 -20.43
CA LEU A 278 -25.67 1.52 -19.41
C LEU A 278 -26.86 0.78 -18.78
N ARG A 279 -26.64 -0.45 -18.32
CA ARG A 279 -27.64 -1.20 -17.55
C ARG A 279 -27.11 -1.54 -16.16
N LEU A 280 -27.92 -1.25 -15.16
CA LEU A 280 -27.66 -1.61 -13.77
C LEU A 280 -28.57 -2.77 -13.35
N PRO A 281 -28.02 -3.88 -12.83
CA PRO A 281 -28.82 -4.99 -12.33
C PRO A 281 -29.79 -4.54 -11.23
N GLY A 282 -31.04 -5.00 -11.29
CA GLY A 282 -32.08 -4.60 -10.33
C GLY A 282 -31.74 -4.90 -8.86
N GLN A 283 -30.90 -5.90 -8.60
CA GLN A 283 -30.41 -6.24 -7.26
C GLN A 283 -29.61 -5.09 -6.62
N LEU A 284 -28.84 -4.32 -7.39
CA LEU A 284 -28.12 -3.14 -6.89
C LEU A 284 -29.08 -1.98 -6.59
N LEU A 285 -30.17 -1.86 -7.33
CA LEU A 285 -31.16 -0.80 -7.11
C LEU A 285 -31.96 -1.01 -5.82
N ASN A 286 -32.11 -2.26 -5.37
CA ASN A 286 -32.85 -2.59 -4.15
C ASN A 286 -32.20 -2.09 -2.86
N ILE A 287 -30.91 -1.79 -2.90
CA ILE A 287 -30.15 -1.27 -1.75
C ILE A 287 -29.86 0.23 -1.87
N ALA A 288 -30.29 0.86 -2.96
CA ALA A 288 -30.20 2.32 -3.14
C ALA A 288 -31.20 3.02 -2.21
N THR A 289 -30.78 4.12 -1.59
CA THR A 289 -31.65 4.91 -0.69
C THR A 289 -32.63 5.78 -1.48
N HIS A 290 -32.21 6.29 -2.63
CA HIS A 290 -33.05 7.07 -3.53
C HIS A 290 -32.77 6.72 -4.99
N VAL A 291 -33.81 6.78 -5.83
CA VAL A 291 -33.74 6.50 -7.26
C VAL A 291 -34.47 7.59 -8.04
N TYR A 292 -33.72 8.39 -8.80
CA TYR A 292 -34.23 9.44 -9.68
C TYR A 292 -34.52 8.88 -11.09
N GLY A 293 -35.43 9.53 -11.82
CA GLY A 293 -35.69 9.22 -13.24
C GLY A 293 -36.41 7.88 -13.49
N ARG A 294 -37.45 7.60 -12.70
CA ARG A 294 -38.33 6.43 -12.90
C ARG A 294 -39.27 6.59 -14.08
#